data_AF-A0A067EIN5-F1
#
_entry.id   AF-A0A067EIN5-F1
#
_cell.length_a   1.000
_cell.length_b   1.000
_cell.length_c   1.000
_cell.angle_alpha   90.00
_cell.angle_beta   90.00
_cell.angle_gamma   90.00
#
_symmetry.space_group_name_H-M   'P 1'
#
loop_
_entity.id
_entity.type
_entity.pdbx_description
1 polymer ?
#
loop_
_entity_poly.entity_id
_entity_poly.type
_entity_poly.pdbx_seq_one_letter_code
_entity_poly.pdbx_strand_id
1 'polypeptide(L)'
;NGDVFDHDLISLPPCFRFSPTDEELLVLFLRRKVAGRRLSINFITEIDFYKFEPWELPSKALFGDYEWFFFSPMDRKNPEASEPNRVTGVGYWEDAGSGTDKIITTAGRKLAGNAPNGIKTEWIMHEYRLIEPHPNNDSSKLDDWILCRISQCRGSS
;
A
#
# COMPACT_ATOMS: atom_id res chain seq x y z
N ASN A 1 25.67 -17.87 -18.47
CA ASN A 1 24.37 -18.14 -17.84
C ASN A 1 24.52 -18.08 -16.34
N GLY A 2 24.15 -16.95 -15.77
CA GLY A 2 24.30 -16.67 -14.34
C GLY A 2 23.85 -15.24 -14.10
N ASP A 3 22.63 -14.92 -14.52
CA ASP A 3 21.98 -13.65 -14.22
C ASP A 3 21.66 -13.67 -12.73
N VAL A 4 22.63 -13.19 -11.95
CA VAL A 4 22.46 -12.81 -10.55
C VAL A 4 21.35 -11.76 -10.55
N PHE A 5 20.18 -12.12 -10.02
CA PHE A 5 19.21 -11.15 -9.56
C PHE A 5 19.86 -10.43 -8.36
N ASP A 6 20.67 -9.43 -8.67
CA ASP A 6 21.10 -8.44 -7.71
C ASP A 6 19.81 -7.69 -7.32
N HIS A 7 19.17 -8.14 -6.25
CA HIS A 7 18.32 -7.26 -5.47
C HIS A 7 19.25 -6.15 -5.01
N ASP A 8 19.33 -5.07 -5.80
CA ASP A 8 20.11 -3.86 -5.55
C ASP A 8 20.27 -3.68 -4.05
N LEU A 9 21.42 -4.09 -3.51
CA LEU A 9 21.73 -3.95 -2.10
C LEU A 9 21.94 -2.46 -1.88
N ILE A 10 20.83 -1.78 -1.62
CA ILE A 10 20.71 -0.35 -1.39
C ILE A 10 21.68 0.01 -0.23
N SER A 11 22.90 0.43 -0.58
CA SER A 11 23.91 0.88 0.37
C SER A 11 23.58 2.32 0.78
N LEU A 12 22.64 2.44 1.71
CA LEU A 12 22.25 3.73 2.25
C LEU A 12 23.16 4.13 3.42
N PRO A 13 23.39 5.45 3.60
CA PRO A 13 24.02 5.96 4.80
C PRO A 13 23.29 5.45 6.06
N PRO A 14 24.00 5.22 7.19
CA PRO A 14 23.42 4.71 8.45
C PRO A 14 22.30 5.54 9.08
N CYS A 15 21.95 6.69 8.51
CA CYS A 15 20.90 7.58 8.98
C CYS A 15 19.79 7.81 7.95
N PHE A 16 19.85 7.15 6.79
CA PHE A 16 18.77 7.27 5.81
C PHE A 16 17.53 6.52 6.31
N ARG A 17 16.41 7.22 6.30
CA ARG A 17 15.10 6.63 6.57
C ARG A 17 14.19 6.94 5.39
N PHE A 18 13.53 5.90 4.89
CA PHE A 18 12.46 6.09 3.92
C PHE A 18 11.25 6.71 4.64
N SER A 19 11.01 8.00 4.39
CA SER A 19 9.94 8.77 5.01
C SER A 19 9.26 9.68 3.97
N PRO A 20 8.66 9.10 2.91
CA PRO A 20 8.04 9.88 1.85
C PRO A 20 6.78 10.59 2.37
N THR A 21 6.53 11.77 1.81
CA THR A 21 5.25 12.47 1.92
C THR A 21 4.16 11.76 1.11
N ASP A 22 2.89 12.04 1.42
CA ASP A 22 1.76 11.49 0.66
C ASP A 22 1.83 11.87 -0.83
N GLU A 23 2.32 13.07 -1.15
CA GLU A 23 2.54 13.51 -2.54
C GLU A 23 3.65 12.71 -3.24
N GLU A 24 4.77 12.47 -2.56
CA GLU A 24 5.86 11.65 -3.09
C GLU A 24 5.40 10.21 -3.36
N LEU A 25 4.62 9.61 -2.45
CA LEU A 25 4.02 8.30 -2.63
C LEU A 25 3.17 8.23 -3.91
N LEU A 26 2.40 9.27 -4.21
CA LEU A 26 1.56 9.31 -5.41
C LEU A 26 2.38 9.57 -6.67
N VAL A 27 3.21 10.61 -6.68
CA VAL A 27 3.86 11.12 -7.89
C VAL A 27 5.12 10.35 -8.24
N LEU A 28 5.97 10.05 -7.25
CA LEU A 28 7.25 9.39 -7.47
C LEU A 28 7.14 7.87 -7.50
N PHE A 29 6.20 7.30 -6.75
CA PHE A 29 6.06 5.85 -6.64
C PHE A 29 4.86 5.33 -7.44
N LEU A 30 3.64 5.64 -7.05
CA LEU A 30 2.43 5.05 -7.63
C LEU A 30 2.23 5.42 -9.11
N ARG A 31 2.35 6.69 -9.48
CA ARG A 31 2.21 7.16 -10.86
C ARG A 31 3.28 6.56 -11.78
N ARG A 32 4.52 6.44 -11.30
CA ARG A 32 5.60 5.81 -12.08
C ARG A 32 5.37 4.32 -12.26
N LYS A 33 4.91 3.63 -11.20
CA LYS A 33 4.54 2.21 -11.22
C LYS A 33 3.43 1.94 -12.24
N VAL A 34 2.34 2.72 -12.23
CA VAL A 34 1.24 2.62 -13.21
C VAL A 34 1.72 2.92 -14.63
N ALA A 35 2.59 3.92 -14.81
CA ALA A 35 3.18 4.24 -16.11
C ALA A 35 4.22 3.21 -16.61
N GLY A 36 4.44 2.09 -15.90
CA GLY A 36 5.45 1.09 -16.24
C GLY A 36 6.88 1.60 -16.22
N ARG A 37 7.13 2.76 -15.59
CA ARG A 37 8.45 3.37 -15.51
C ARG A 37 9.26 2.67 -14.42
N ARG A 38 10.46 2.20 -14.77
CA ARG A 38 11.38 1.64 -13.78
C ARG A 38 11.73 2.70 -12.74
N LEU A 39 11.56 2.35 -11.47
CA LEU A 39 12.09 3.13 -10.36
C LEU A 39 13.60 2.86 -10.27
N SER A 40 14.39 3.91 -10.03
CA SER A 40 15.83 3.78 -9.85
C SER A 40 16.19 3.00 -8.59
N ILE A 41 15.30 3.01 -7.60
CA ILE A 41 15.41 2.25 -6.36
C ILE A 41 14.03 1.72 -6.00
N ASN A 42 13.93 0.40 -5.83
CA ASN A 42 12.69 -0.27 -5.46
C ASN A 42 12.55 -0.29 -3.95
N PHE A 43 11.87 0.73 -3.45
CA PHE A 43 11.58 0.81 -2.03
C PHE A 43 10.29 0.03 -1.64
N ILE A 44 9.34 -0.09 -2.55
CA ILE A 44 8.00 -0.60 -2.20
C ILE A 44 7.86 -2.03 -2.70
N THR A 45 7.39 -2.93 -1.83
CA THR A 45 7.25 -4.35 -2.17
C THR A 45 5.95 -4.59 -2.94
N GLU A 46 5.98 -5.36 -4.01
CA GLU A 46 4.77 -5.77 -4.74
C GLU A 46 4.19 -7.06 -4.14
N ILE A 47 2.97 -7.00 -3.60
CA ILE A 47 2.25 -8.14 -3.02
C ILE A 47 0.76 -8.03 -3.29
N ASP A 48 0.03 -9.14 -3.18
CA ASP A 48 -1.44 -9.09 -3.07
C ASP A 48 -1.81 -8.78 -1.62
N PHE A 49 -1.96 -7.49 -1.31
CA PHE A 49 -1.98 -6.98 0.06
C PHE A 49 -3.07 -7.63 0.93
N TYR A 50 -4.27 -7.81 0.39
CA TYR A 50 -5.41 -8.35 1.14
C TYR A 50 -5.32 -9.86 1.43
N LYS A 51 -4.33 -10.57 0.88
CA LYS A 51 -4.09 -11.99 1.20
C LYS A 51 -3.32 -12.21 2.51
N PHE A 52 -2.80 -11.14 3.11
CA PHE A 52 -1.96 -11.23 4.30
C PHE A 52 -2.62 -10.55 5.48
N GLU A 53 -2.34 -11.06 6.67
CA GLU A 53 -2.74 -10.39 7.89
C GLU A 53 -1.84 -9.19 8.19
N PRO A 54 -2.36 -8.16 8.88
CA PRO A 54 -1.59 -6.96 9.20
C PRO A 54 -0.24 -7.24 9.88
N TRP A 55 -0.18 -8.25 10.75
CA TRP A 55 1.04 -8.65 11.47
C TRP A 55 2.04 -9.46 10.65
N GLU A 56 1.63 -10.02 9.51
CA GLU A 56 2.53 -10.73 8.61
C GLU A 56 3.25 -9.76 7.66
N LEU A 57 2.61 -8.64 7.34
CA LEU A 57 3.09 -7.66 6.37
C LEU A 57 4.50 -7.10 6.67
N PRO A 58 4.88 -6.75 7.91
CA PRO A 58 6.25 -6.30 8.21
C PRO A 58 7.35 -7.24 7.69
N SER A 59 7.12 -8.56 7.78
CA SER A 59 8.09 -9.57 7.33
C SER A 59 8.19 -9.68 5.80
N LYS A 60 7.25 -9.09 5.07
CA LYS A 60 7.22 -9.06 3.61
C LYS A 60 7.80 -7.77 3.03
N ALA A 61 7.99 -6.74 3.83
CA ALA A 61 8.53 -5.47 3.36
C ALA A 61 10.03 -5.56 3.11
N LEU A 62 10.50 -4.86 2.07
CA LEU A 62 11.94 -4.68 1.80
C LEU A 62 12.66 -3.87 2.89
N PHE A 63 11.96 -2.92 3.52
CA PHE A 63 12.44 -2.17 4.68
C PHE A 63 11.26 -1.66 5.51
N GLY A 64 11.58 -1.11 6.68
CA GLY A 64 10.66 -0.38 7.53
C GLY A 64 10.73 -0.88 8.96
N ASP A 65 10.81 0.05 9.90
CA ASP A 65 10.85 -0.27 11.34
C ASP A 65 9.49 -0.06 12.01
N TYR A 66 8.75 0.94 11.54
CA TYR A 66 7.48 1.39 12.11
C TYR A 66 6.37 1.57 11.07
N GLU A 67 6.76 1.74 9.81
CA GLU A 67 5.86 1.89 8.67
C GLU A 67 6.39 1.04 7.53
N TRP A 68 5.48 0.37 6.82
CA TRP A 68 5.81 -0.50 5.70
C TRP A 68 4.95 -0.15 4.49
N PHE A 69 5.53 -0.32 3.30
CA PHE A 69 4.95 0.16 2.05
C PHE A 69 4.81 -0.98 1.04
N PHE A 70 3.63 -1.08 0.45
CA PHE A 70 3.30 -2.14 -0.51
C PHE A 70 2.60 -1.58 -1.74
N PHE A 71 2.91 -2.17 -2.90
CA PHE A 71 2.07 -2.08 -4.08
C PHE A 71 1.18 -3.30 -4.13
N SER A 72 -0.12 -3.07 -4.32
CA SER A 72 -1.08 -4.15 -4.53
C SER A 72 -1.86 -3.93 -5.81
N PRO A 73 -2.19 -5.00 -6.56
CA PRO A 73 -3.21 -4.91 -7.58
C PRO A 73 -4.51 -4.40 -6.94
N MET A 74 -5.21 -3.49 -7.63
CA MET A 74 -6.56 -3.09 -7.26
C MET A 74 -7.47 -4.29 -7.45
N ASP A 75 -8.19 -4.69 -6.41
CA ASP A 75 -9.07 -5.85 -6.47
C ASP A 75 -10.18 -5.62 -7.49
N ARG A 76 -10.05 -6.29 -8.64
CA ARG A 76 -11.00 -6.23 -9.76
C ARG A 76 -12.05 -7.35 -9.69
N LYS A 77 -12.05 -8.18 -8.63
CA LYS A 77 -12.85 -9.42 -8.60
C LYS A 77 -14.34 -9.25 -8.41
N ASN A 78 -14.89 -8.04 -8.38
CA ASN A 78 -16.33 -7.85 -8.53
C ASN A 78 -16.66 -6.60 -9.36
N PRO A 79 -17.03 -6.74 -10.65
CA PRO A 79 -17.60 -5.63 -11.41
C PRO A 79 -18.92 -5.09 -10.82
N GLU A 80 -19.57 -5.80 -9.89
CA GLU A 80 -20.76 -5.34 -9.16
C GLU A 80 -20.50 -4.82 -7.74
N ALA A 81 -19.30 -5.02 -7.17
CA ALA A 81 -19.00 -4.50 -5.83
C ALA A 81 -18.32 -3.14 -5.98
N SER A 82 -19.06 -2.07 -5.67
CA SER A 82 -18.52 -0.72 -5.57
C SER A 82 -17.46 -0.55 -4.46
N GLU A 83 -17.24 -1.59 -3.65
CA GLU A 83 -16.37 -1.57 -2.49
C GLU A 83 -15.32 -2.69 -2.56
N PRO A 84 -14.02 -2.39 -2.34
CA PRO A 84 -12.96 -3.40 -2.37
C PRO A 84 -13.21 -4.45 -1.30
N ASN A 85 -12.89 -5.71 -1.61
CA ASN A 85 -12.92 -6.76 -0.60
C ASN A 85 -11.79 -6.54 0.41
N ARG A 86 -12.14 -5.95 1.54
CA ARG A 86 -11.22 -5.60 2.63
C ARG A 86 -10.99 -6.76 3.61
N VAL A 87 -11.48 -7.95 3.31
CA VAL A 87 -11.39 -9.14 4.15
C VAL A 87 -10.01 -9.78 3.97
N THR A 88 -9.31 -10.02 5.07
CA THR A 88 -8.08 -10.82 5.12
C THR A 88 -8.43 -12.28 5.48
N GLY A 89 -7.44 -13.17 5.58
CA GLY A 89 -7.69 -14.60 5.84
C GLY A 89 -8.49 -14.88 7.12
N VAL A 90 -8.25 -14.08 8.17
CA VAL A 90 -8.96 -14.16 9.45
C VAL A 90 -9.60 -12.85 9.87
N GLY A 91 -9.24 -11.70 9.29
CA GLY A 91 -9.71 -10.38 9.72
C GLY A 91 -10.39 -9.58 8.60
N TYR A 92 -10.57 -8.29 8.83
CA TYR A 92 -10.96 -7.34 7.79
C TYR A 92 -10.48 -5.93 8.10
N TRP A 93 -10.26 -5.12 7.06
CA TRP A 93 -9.97 -3.70 7.18
C TRP A 93 -11.28 -2.90 7.16
N GLU A 94 -11.49 -2.03 8.14
CA GLU A 94 -12.65 -1.12 8.18
C GLU A 94 -12.21 0.34 8.16
N ASP A 95 -13.08 1.24 7.71
CA ASP A 95 -12.76 2.68 7.73
C ASP A 95 -12.56 3.14 9.19
N ALA A 96 -11.43 3.79 9.46
CA ALA A 96 -10.99 4.07 10.84
C ALA A 96 -11.82 5.13 11.59
N GLY A 97 -12.94 5.59 11.03
CA GLY A 97 -13.89 6.49 11.69
C GLY A 97 -14.80 7.29 10.74
N SER A 98 -16.11 7.17 10.96
CA SER A 98 -17.11 8.16 10.55
C SER A 98 -16.99 9.38 11.47
N GLY A 99 -16.26 10.41 11.03
CA GLY A 99 -16.14 11.70 11.72
C GLY A 99 -14.73 12.25 11.61
N THR A 100 -14.58 13.38 10.92
CA THR A 100 -13.31 14.10 10.68
C THR A 100 -12.23 13.30 9.96
N ASP A 101 -12.49 12.99 8.69
CA ASP A 101 -11.58 13.30 7.55
C ASP A 101 -12.20 12.79 6.24
N LYS A 102 -13.40 13.31 5.95
CA LYS A 102 -13.98 13.25 4.61
C LYS A 102 -13.29 14.28 3.72
N ILE A 103 -11.98 14.12 3.50
CA ILE A 103 -11.29 14.74 2.36
C ILE A 103 -10.45 13.64 1.72
N ILE A 104 -11.18 12.72 1.07
CA ILE A 104 -10.62 11.80 0.09
C ILE A 104 -10.35 12.64 -1.15
N THR A 105 -9.21 13.33 -1.16
CA THR A 105 -8.70 13.99 -2.36
C THR A 105 -7.25 13.59 -2.49
N THR A 106 -6.95 12.78 -3.51
CA THR A 106 -5.61 12.30 -3.91
C THR A 106 -4.76 11.59 -2.82
N ALA A 107 -4.95 11.81 -1.53
CA ALA A 107 -4.07 11.45 -0.41
C ALA A 107 -4.46 10.15 0.35
N GLY A 108 -5.38 9.37 -0.20
CA GLY A 108 -5.65 8.02 0.27
C GLY A 108 -6.68 7.88 1.41
N ARG A 109 -7.03 6.64 1.72
CA ARG A 109 -8.08 6.23 2.67
C ARG A 109 -7.46 5.55 3.89
N LYS A 110 -7.83 5.98 5.10
CA LYS A 110 -7.32 5.40 6.36
C LYS A 110 -8.21 4.28 6.88
N LEU A 111 -7.67 3.07 6.98
CA LEU A 111 -8.36 1.88 7.47
C LEU A 111 -7.73 1.37 8.77
N ALA A 112 -8.55 0.76 9.64
CA ALA A 112 -8.12 0.02 10.82
C ALA A 112 -8.31 -1.47 10.57
N GLY A 113 -7.34 -2.29 10.99
CA GLY A 113 -7.44 -3.75 10.89
C GLY A 113 -8.26 -4.31 12.05
N ASN A 114 -9.14 -5.25 11.77
CA ASN A 114 -9.93 -5.97 12.78
C ASN A 114 -9.56 -7.45 12.79
N ALA A 115 -9.49 -8.02 14.00
CA ALA A 115 -9.36 -9.45 14.22
C ALA A 115 -10.69 -10.18 13.86
N PRO A 116 -10.67 -11.53 13.68
CA PRO A 116 -11.86 -12.34 13.34
C PRO A 116 -13.08 -12.14 14.24
N ASN A 117 -12.86 -11.70 15.47
CA ASN A 117 -13.90 -11.44 16.47
C ASN A 117 -14.43 -9.99 16.43
N GLY A 118 -14.05 -9.19 15.44
CA GLY A 118 -14.42 -7.78 15.33
C GLY A 118 -13.68 -6.85 16.30
N ILE A 119 -12.63 -7.33 16.98
CA ILE A 119 -11.81 -6.49 17.85
C ILE A 119 -10.87 -5.66 16.99
N LYS A 120 -10.96 -4.34 17.16
CA LYS A 120 -10.04 -3.37 16.54
C LYS A 120 -8.61 -3.64 16.97
N THR A 121 -7.74 -3.87 16.00
CA THR A 121 -6.31 -4.02 16.21
C THR A 121 -5.63 -2.65 16.20
N GLU A 122 -4.37 -2.60 16.62
CA GLU A 122 -3.55 -1.39 16.53
C GLU A 122 -3.06 -1.10 15.11
N TRP A 123 -3.40 -1.94 14.13
CA TRP A 123 -2.95 -1.77 12.76
C TRP A 123 -3.76 -0.73 12.00
N ILE A 124 -3.04 0.19 11.39
CA ILE A 124 -3.59 1.23 10.52
C ILE A 124 -3.03 1.03 9.12
N MET A 125 -3.87 1.17 8.10
CA MET A 125 -3.49 1.25 6.70
C MET A 125 -3.89 2.62 6.13
N HIS A 126 -3.02 3.20 5.33
CA HIS A 126 -3.33 4.27 4.39
C HIS A 126 -3.26 3.72 2.98
N GLU A 127 -4.37 3.81 2.24
CA GLU A 127 -4.52 3.28 0.89
C GLU A 127 -4.57 4.43 -0.12
N TYR A 128 -3.58 4.52 -1.00
CA TYR A 128 -3.45 5.59 -1.99
C TYR A 128 -3.87 5.10 -3.38
N ARG A 129 -4.66 5.93 -4.08
CA ARG A 129 -5.18 5.68 -5.43
C ARG A 129 -4.97 6.89 -6.33
N LEU A 130 -4.68 6.65 -7.61
CA LEU A 130 -4.74 7.68 -8.64
C LEU A 130 -6.19 7.85 -9.09
N ILE A 131 -6.69 9.08 -9.10
CA ILE A 131 -8.08 9.41 -9.46
C ILE A 131 -8.22 9.68 -10.98
N GLU A 132 -7.10 9.99 -11.65
CA GLU A 132 -7.13 10.42 -13.05
C GLU A 132 -7.00 9.22 -14.02
N PRO A 133 -7.90 9.08 -15.01
CA PRO A 133 -7.68 8.17 -16.12
C PRO A 133 -6.51 8.68 -16.96
N HIS A 134 -5.52 7.82 -17.21
CA HIS A 134 -4.41 8.18 -18.07
C HIS A 134 -4.94 8.35 -19.50
N PRO A 135 -4.81 9.53 -20.14
CA PRO A 135 -5.55 9.84 -21.38
C PRO A 135 -5.06 9.07 -22.62
N ASN A 136 -4.15 8.09 -22.49
CA ASN A 136 -3.40 7.55 -23.64
C ASN A 136 -3.05 6.05 -23.58
N ASN A 137 -3.69 5.22 -22.75
CA ASN A 137 -3.36 3.79 -22.69
C ASN A 137 -4.55 2.89 -23.03
N ASP A 138 -4.47 2.24 -24.21
CA ASP A 138 -5.26 1.07 -24.60
C ASP A 138 -4.85 -0.23 -23.85
N SER A 139 -4.02 -0.14 -22.80
CA SER A 139 -3.49 -1.28 -22.06
C SER A 139 -4.24 -1.52 -20.75
N SER A 140 -5.37 -2.21 -20.84
CA SER A 140 -6.33 -2.54 -19.79
C SER A 140 -5.82 -3.37 -18.58
N LYS A 141 -4.51 -3.41 -18.30
CA LYS A 141 -3.90 -4.24 -17.24
C LYS A 141 -2.91 -3.54 -16.30
N LEU A 142 -2.37 -2.37 -16.65
CA LEU A 142 -1.36 -1.68 -15.82
C LEU A 142 -1.93 -0.54 -14.96
N ASP A 143 -3.21 -0.19 -15.17
CA ASP A 143 -3.86 0.97 -14.55
C ASP A 143 -4.39 0.70 -13.13
N ASP A 144 -4.29 -0.54 -12.64
CA ASP A 144 -4.96 -0.99 -11.43
C ASP A 144 -3.96 -1.32 -10.32
N TRP A 145 -3.14 -0.35 -9.92
CA TRP A 145 -2.29 -0.48 -8.72
C TRP A 145 -2.75 0.48 -7.64
N ILE A 146 -2.70 0.03 -6.39
CA ILE A 146 -2.80 0.85 -5.20
C ILE A 146 -1.48 0.80 -4.44
N LEU A 147 -1.22 1.85 -3.66
CA LEU A 147 -0.11 1.87 -2.72
C LEU A 147 -0.69 1.82 -1.31
N CYS A 148 -0.21 0.91 -0.48
CA CYS A 148 -0.61 0.75 0.91
C CYS A 148 0.56 1.11 1.82
N ARG A 149 0.37 2.06 2.74
CA ARG A 149 1.25 2.32 3.89
C ARG A 149 0.60 1.70 5.12
N ILE A 150 1.28 0.84 5.85
CA ILE A 150 0.78 0.26 7.10
C ILE A 150 1.66 0.65 8.29
N SER A 151 1.05 0.77 9.47
CA SER A 151 1.75 1.06 10.71
C SER A 151 0.97 0.52 11.91
N GLN A 152 1.63 0.40 13.06
CA GLN A 152 0.97 0.14 14.34
C GLN A 152 0.77 1.45 15.09
N CYS A 153 -0.47 1.83 15.37
CA CYS A 153 -0.81 2.87 16.32
C CYS A 153 -0.65 2.28 17.72
N ARG A 154 0.59 2.29 18.24
CA ARG A 154 0.85 1.97 19.64
C ARG A 154 0.00 2.92 20.47
N GLY A 155 -0.96 2.36 21.22
CA GLY A 155 -1.82 3.17 22.08
C GLY A 155 -0.95 4.10 22.92
N SER A 156 -1.36 5.38 23.00
CA SER A 156 -0.79 6.31 23.98
C SER A 156 -0.97 5.68 25.37
N SER A 157 0.10 5.08 25.88
CA SER A 157 0.20 4.61 27.26
C SER A 157 0.06 5.75 28.24
#